data_AF-A0A661WFV3-F1
#
_entry.id   AF-A0A661WFV3-F1
#
_cell.length_a   1.000
_cell.length_b   1.000
_cell.length_c   1.000
_cell.angle_alpha   90.00
_cell.angle_beta   90.00
_cell.angle_gamma   90.00
#
_symmetry.space_group_name_H-M   'P 1'
#
loop_
_entity.id
_entity.type
_entity.pdbx_description
1 polymer ?
#
loop_
_entity_poly.entity_id
_entity_poly.type
_entity_poly.pdbx_seq_one_letter_code
_entity_poly.pdbx_strand_id
1 'polypeptide(L)'
;MLSEKSLRFLLPMILLALLLTSCGGAAPSGTYIWIDVPIDGLSFPDVQPIMVKGHATGDSGVSRIELFVDGDPWTAVDDPPVKDRLAWFEAEWLPPGMGTFSIHA
;
A
#
# COMPACT_ATOMS: atom_id res chain seq x y z
N MET A 1 -21.08 9.62 49.55
CA MET A 1 -22.36 9.47 48.81
C MET A 1 -22.49 10.66 47.87
N LEU A 2 -22.34 10.45 46.57
CA LEU A 2 -22.57 11.50 45.56
C LEU A 2 -24.07 11.80 45.50
N SER A 3 -24.46 13.07 45.50
CA SER A 3 -25.86 13.48 45.37
C SER A 3 -26.40 13.14 43.98
N GLU A 4 -27.66 12.73 43.86
CA GLU A 4 -28.31 12.45 42.56
C GLU A 4 -28.21 13.63 41.59
N LYS A 5 -28.15 14.87 42.10
CA LYS A 5 -27.95 16.09 41.30
C LYS A 5 -26.54 16.15 40.70
N SER A 6 -25.51 15.79 41.47
CA SER A 6 -24.13 15.70 40.96
C SER A 6 -23.97 14.57 39.94
N LEU A 7 -24.68 13.44 40.10
CA LEU A 7 -24.63 12.31 39.15
C LEU A 7 -25.23 12.69 37.78
N ARG A 8 -26.32 13.47 37.76
CA ARG A 8 -26.97 13.94 36.51
C ARG A 8 -26.14 14.92 35.69
N PHE A 9 -25.28 15.72 36.34
CA PHE A 9 -24.37 16.63 35.64
C PHE A 9 -23.04 15.96 35.25
N LEU A 10 -22.56 15.00 36.04
CA LEU A 10 -21.31 14.28 35.74
C LEU A 10 -21.45 13.29 34.57
N LEU A 11 -22.60 12.63 34.44
CA LEU A 11 -22.84 11.64 33.39
C LEU A 11 -22.67 12.20 31.95
N PRO A 12 -23.29 13.34 31.55
CA PRO A 12 -23.10 13.88 30.21
C PRO A 12 -21.66 14.36 29.97
N MET A 13 -20.97 14.84 31.01
CA MET A 13 -19.57 15.27 30.90
C MET A 13 -18.62 14.09 30.67
N ILE A 14 -18.87 12.96 31.35
CA ILE A 14 -18.11 11.71 31.14
C ILE A 14 -18.39 11.13 29.74
N LEU A 15 -19.66 11.15 29.29
CA LEU A 15 -20.03 10.72 27.94
C LEU A 15 -19.36 11.59 26.86
N LEU A 16 -19.30 12.91 27.07
CA LEU A 16 -18.60 13.83 26.16
C LEU A 16 -17.09 13.56 26.14
N ALA A 17 -16.48 13.27 27.30
CA ALA A 17 -15.07 12.92 27.38
C ALA A 17 -14.75 11.59 26.67
N LEU A 18 -15.66 10.61 26.73
CA LEU A 18 -15.55 9.33 26.00
C LEU A 18 -15.69 9.51 24.47
N LEU A 19 -16.47 10.48 24.01
CA LEU A 19 -16.58 10.79 22.58
C LEU A 19 -15.30 11.43 22.02
N LEU A 20 -14.54 12.15 22.85
CA LEU A 20 -13.31 12.82 22.43
C LEU A 20 -12.11 11.88 22.27
N THR A 21 -12.14 10.67 22.83
CA THR A 21 -11.02 9.71 22.73
C THR A 21 -11.03 8.88 21.45
N SER A 22 -12.07 8.98 20.62
CA SER A 22 -12.20 8.14 19.41
C SER A 22 -11.35 8.64 18.22
N CYS A 23 -10.75 9.83 18.28
CA CYS A 23 -10.00 10.43 17.17
C CYS A 23 -8.49 10.12 17.24
N GLY A 24 -8.14 8.86 17.51
CA GLY A 24 -6.76 8.41 17.73
C GLY A 24 -6.48 7.07 17.08
N GLY A 25 -7.01 6.82 15.87
CA GLY A 25 -6.64 5.65 15.09
C GLY A 25 -5.12 5.65 14.85
N ALA A 26 -4.47 4.51 15.08
CA ALA A 26 -3.05 4.37 14.77
C ALA A 26 -2.82 4.72 13.30
N ALA A 27 -1.75 5.45 13.01
CA ALA A 27 -1.33 5.66 11.63
C ALA A 27 -1.16 4.29 10.95
N PRO A 28 -1.56 4.14 9.67
CA PRO A 28 -1.27 2.93 8.92
C PRO A 28 0.24 2.68 9.00
N SER A 29 0.60 1.52 9.55
CA SER A 29 1.99 1.08 9.67
C SER A 29 2.16 -0.16 8.80
N GLY A 30 3.37 -0.33 8.25
CA GLY A 30 3.69 -1.44 7.36
C GLY A 30 4.36 -1.02 6.06
N THR A 31 4.48 -2.02 5.18
CA THR A 31 5.06 -1.87 3.85
C THR A 31 3.94 -1.81 2.83
N TYR A 32 4.00 -0.82 1.96
CA TYR A 32 3.04 -0.60 0.89
C TYR A 32 3.76 -0.57 -0.45
N ILE A 33 3.13 -1.14 -1.47
CA ILE A 33 3.63 -1.16 -2.83
C ILE A 33 2.47 -0.93 -3.80
N TRP A 34 2.76 -0.27 -4.91
CA TRP A 34 1.81 -0.09 -6.00
C TRP A 34 2.54 -0.07 -7.34
N ILE A 35 1.88 -0.64 -8.34
CA ILE A 35 2.31 -0.63 -9.74
C ILE A 35 1.63 0.59 -10.38
N ASP A 36 2.43 1.51 -10.91
CA ASP A 36 1.95 2.70 -11.62
C ASP A 36 1.63 2.38 -13.09
N VAL A 37 2.43 1.49 -13.69
CA VAL A 37 2.30 1.03 -15.08
C VAL A 37 2.74 -0.43 -15.15
N PRO A 38 2.04 -1.32 -15.89
CA PRO A 38 0.79 -1.06 -16.59
C PRO A 38 -0.39 -0.84 -15.63
N ILE A 39 -1.36 -0.04 -16.05
CA ILE A 39 -2.65 0.06 -15.35
C ILE A 39 -3.50 -1.18 -15.64
N ASP A 40 -4.42 -1.50 -14.73
CA ASP A 40 -5.36 -2.61 -14.91
C ASP A 40 -6.13 -2.52 -16.23
N GLY A 41 -6.16 -3.63 -16.97
CA GLY A 41 -6.84 -3.72 -18.25
C GLY A 41 -6.11 -3.08 -19.43
N LEU A 42 -4.87 -2.59 -19.25
CA LEU A 42 -4.04 -2.15 -20.38
C LEU A 42 -3.85 -3.31 -21.36
N SER A 43 -4.05 -3.02 -22.65
CA SER A 43 -3.90 -4.00 -23.73
C SER A 43 -2.99 -3.44 -24.83
N PHE A 44 -2.29 -4.35 -25.49
CA PHE A 44 -1.39 -4.05 -26.58
C PHE A 44 -1.82 -4.83 -27.84
N PRO A 45 -1.70 -4.25 -29.05
CA PRO A 45 -2.08 -4.93 -30.29
C PRO A 45 -1.13 -6.07 -30.65
N ASP A 46 0.13 -5.98 -30.23
CA ASP A 46 1.21 -6.91 -30.55
C ASP A 46 1.98 -7.28 -29.28
N VAL A 47 2.61 -8.46 -29.31
CA VAL A 47 3.59 -8.87 -28.28
C VAL A 47 4.79 -7.93 -28.36
N GLN A 48 5.03 -7.20 -27.27
CA GLN A 48 6.12 -6.25 -27.14
C GLN A 48 6.65 -6.21 -25.71
N PRO A 49 7.87 -5.71 -25.47
CA PRO A 49 8.35 -5.43 -24.13
C PRO A 49 7.40 -4.47 -23.40
N ILE A 50 6.98 -4.84 -22.21
CA ILE A 50 6.12 -4.07 -21.32
C ILE A 50 6.97 -3.56 -20.17
N MET A 51 6.94 -2.25 -19.97
CA MET A 51 7.61 -1.63 -18.83
C MET A 51 6.71 -1.66 -17.61
N VAL A 52 7.18 -2.33 -16.55
CA VAL A 52 6.53 -2.36 -15.25
C VAL A 52 7.24 -1.36 -14.35
N LYS A 53 6.50 -0.37 -13.85
CA LYS A 53 7.00 0.66 -12.96
C LYS A 53 6.11 0.79 -11.75
N GLY A 54 6.70 1.14 -10.63
CA GLY A 54 5.95 1.38 -9.41
C GLY A 54 6.80 1.97 -8.32
N HIS A 55 6.16 2.12 -7.16
CA HIS A 55 6.80 2.61 -5.96
C HIS A 55 6.44 1.76 -4.76
N ALA A 56 7.30 1.83 -3.75
CA ALA A 56 7.09 1.17 -2.48
C ALA A 56 7.55 2.07 -1.32
N THR A 57 6.95 1.87 -0.15
CA THR A 57 7.33 2.56 1.08
C THR A 57 7.17 1.64 2.28
N GLY A 58 7.96 1.86 3.32
CA GLY A 58 7.91 1.12 4.56
C GLY A 58 8.45 1.94 5.72
N ASP A 59 8.03 1.62 6.94
CA ASP A 59 8.44 2.34 8.14
C ASP A 59 9.96 2.36 8.33
N SER A 60 10.62 1.26 7.95
CA SER A 60 12.08 1.07 8.00
C SER A 60 12.77 1.18 6.62
N GLY A 61 12.05 1.64 5.60
CA GLY A 61 12.49 1.58 4.20
C GLY A 61 12.17 0.24 3.53
N VAL A 62 12.55 0.12 2.27
CA VAL A 62 12.31 -1.06 1.42
C VAL A 62 13.67 -1.60 0.97
N SER A 63 13.98 -2.85 1.32
CA SER A 63 15.23 -3.51 0.95
C SER A 63 15.13 -4.35 -0.32
N ARG A 64 13.92 -4.76 -0.69
CA ARG A 64 13.66 -5.64 -1.82
C ARG A 64 12.22 -5.48 -2.32
N ILE A 65 12.05 -5.54 -3.63
CA ILE A 65 10.75 -5.59 -4.31
C ILE A 65 10.75 -6.85 -5.18
N GLU A 66 9.72 -7.68 -5.07
CA GLU A 66 9.59 -8.91 -5.84
C GLU A 66 8.41 -8.78 -6.79
N LEU A 67 8.62 -9.09 -8.06
CA LEU A 67 7.58 -9.01 -9.09
C LEU A 67 7.23 -10.42 -9.56
N PHE A 68 5.94 -10.63 -9.74
CA PHE A 68 5.36 -11.91 -10.14
C PHE A 68 4.50 -11.72 -11.39
N VAL A 69 4.47 -12.75 -12.25
CA VAL A 69 3.55 -12.84 -13.38
C VAL A 69 2.72 -14.10 -13.21
N ASP A 70 1.39 -13.95 -13.18
CA ASP A 70 0.44 -15.03 -12.93
C ASP A 70 0.71 -15.83 -11.64
N GLY A 71 1.27 -15.13 -10.65
CA GLY A 71 1.65 -15.71 -9.35
C GLY A 71 3.03 -16.38 -9.35
N ASP A 72 3.67 -16.56 -10.50
CA ASP A 72 5.01 -17.10 -10.61
C ASP A 72 6.08 -16.01 -10.41
N PRO A 73 7.16 -16.27 -9.64
CA PRO A 73 8.24 -15.31 -9.48
C PRO A 73 8.85 -14.94 -10.83
N TRP A 74 8.91 -13.65 -11.12
CA TRP A 74 9.48 -13.14 -12.36
C TRP A 74 10.84 -12.47 -12.13
N THR A 75 10.91 -11.46 -11.26
CA THR A 75 12.16 -10.75 -10.97
C THR A 75 12.15 -10.13 -9.57
N ALA A 76 13.30 -9.69 -9.10
CA ALA A 76 13.43 -8.93 -7.87
C ALA A 76 14.37 -7.74 -8.06
N VAL A 77 14.06 -6.64 -7.39
CA VAL A 77 14.91 -5.44 -7.29
C VAL A 77 15.38 -5.33 -5.86
N ASP A 78 16.65 -5.68 -5.64
CA ASP A 78 17.32 -5.51 -4.36
C ASP A 78 17.83 -4.07 -4.21
N ASP A 79 17.80 -3.54 -2.99
CA ASP A 79 18.23 -2.18 -2.63
C ASP A 79 17.71 -1.09 -3.61
N PRO A 80 16.37 -1.00 -3.81
CA PRO A 80 15.81 -0.09 -4.79
C PRO A 80 16.17 1.35 -4.44
N PRO A 81 16.37 2.22 -5.45
CA PRO A 81 16.70 3.61 -5.21
C PRO A 81 15.55 4.32 -4.49
N VAL A 82 15.88 5.23 -3.56
CA VAL A 82 14.92 5.90 -2.68
C VAL A 82 15.04 7.41 -2.76
N LYS A 83 13.90 8.10 -2.83
CA LYS A 83 13.79 9.55 -2.69
C LYS A 83 12.60 9.88 -1.79
N ASP A 84 12.79 10.74 -0.81
CA ASP A 84 11.72 11.19 0.11
C ASP A 84 10.92 10.03 0.75
N ARG A 85 11.62 8.95 1.14
CA ARG A 85 11.06 7.69 1.70
C ARG A 85 10.20 6.85 0.73
N LEU A 86 10.26 7.14 -0.57
CA LEU A 86 9.66 6.34 -1.63
C LEU A 86 10.76 5.63 -2.41
N ALA A 87 10.75 4.30 -2.35
CA ALA A 87 11.50 3.47 -3.27
C ALA A 87 10.78 3.43 -4.62
N TRP A 88 11.52 3.35 -5.72
CA TRP A 88 10.93 3.12 -7.04
C TRP A 88 11.62 1.95 -7.75
N PHE A 89 10.89 1.32 -8.67
CA PHE A 89 11.41 0.23 -9.49
C PHE A 89 10.99 0.37 -10.94
N GLU A 90 11.81 -0.17 -11.83
CA GLU A 90 11.51 -0.33 -13.25
C GLU A 90 11.99 -1.72 -13.68
N ALA A 91 11.12 -2.47 -14.36
CA ALA A 91 11.45 -3.79 -14.88
C ALA A 91 10.80 -4.00 -16.25
N GLU A 92 11.56 -4.51 -17.21
CA GLU A 92 11.07 -4.82 -18.55
C GLU A 92 10.65 -6.29 -18.65
N TRP A 93 9.38 -6.53 -18.93
CA TRP A 93 8.84 -7.86 -19.13
C TRP A 93 8.47 -8.09 -20.60
N LEU A 94 8.90 -9.21 -21.18
CA LEU A 94 8.43 -9.63 -22.50
C LEU A 94 7.44 -10.79 -22.33
N PRO A 95 6.15 -10.61 -22.66
CA PRO A 95 5.18 -11.70 -22.63
C PRO A 95 5.61 -12.85 -23.55
N PRO A 96 5.42 -14.12 -23.15
CA PRO A 96 5.78 -15.28 -23.98
C PRO A 96 4.89 -15.43 -25.22
N GLY A 97 3.78 -14.71 -25.29
CA GLY A 97 2.84 -14.72 -26.41
C GLY A 97 1.65 -13.81 -26.14
N MET A 98 0.67 -13.84 -27.04
CA MET A 98 -0.60 -13.13 -26.84
C MET A 98 -1.40 -13.77 -25.71
N GLY A 99 -2.04 -12.96 -24.88
CA GLY A 99 -2.86 -13.44 -23.78
C GLY A 99 -3.17 -12.35 -22.75
N THR A 100 -3.87 -12.77 -21.69
CA THR A 100 -4.08 -11.95 -20.49
C THR A 100 -3.14 -12.44 -19.41
N PHE A 101 -2.43 -11.52 -18.78
CA PHE A 101 -1.47 -11.80 -17.73
C PHE A 101 -1.74 -10.87 -16.54
N SER A 102 -1.48 -11.36 -15.34
CA SER A 102 -1.58 -10.60 -14.10
C SER A 102 -0.19 -10.32 -13.55
N ILE A 103 0.09 -9.06 -13.21
CA ILE A 103 1.37 -8.63 -12.64
C ILE A 103 1.14 -8.25 -11.18
N HIS A 104 1.96 -8.78 -10.28
CA HIS A 104 1.88 -8.53 -8.84
C HIS A 104 3.24 -8.07 -8.30
N ALA A 105 3.22 -7.35 -7.18
CA ALA A 105 4.39 -6.83 -6.49
C ALA A 105 4.21 -6.89 -4.97
#